data_AF-A0A2E6MRM9-F1
#
_entry.id   AF-A0A2E6MRM9-F1
#
_cell.length_a   1.000
_cell.length_b   1.000
_cell.length_c   1.000
_cell.angle_alpha   90.00
_cell.angle_beta   90.00
_cell.angle_gamma   90.00
#
_symmetry.space_group_name_H-M   'P 1'
#
loop_
_entity.id
_entity.type
_entity.pdbx_description
1 polymer ?
#
loop_
_entity_poly.entity_id
_entity_poly.type
_entity_poly.pdbx_seq_one_letter_code
_entity_poly.pdbx_strand_id
1 'polypeptide(L)'
;MNFEVEDFRKRPPPEDIGKWPLWIVPVRFINGYLFKLVFILIFFPIFFFGYMPTLEVFFLYFLIYDMLEYNNIKRRIDDGQ
;
A
#
# COMPACT_ATOMS: atom_id res chain seq x y z
N MET A 1 -4.93 -7.13 38.44
CA MET A 1 -3.48 -7.24 38.23
C MET A 1 -3.30 -7.68 36.79
N ASN A 2 -3.12 -6.73 35.87
CA ASN A 2 -2.99 -7.03 34.45
C ASN A 2 -1.51 -7.36 34.22
N PHE A 3 -1.21 -8.64 34.04
CA PHE A 3 0.10 -9.08 33.58
C PHE A 3 0.19 -8.85 32.08
N GLU A 4 0.59 -7.64 31.67
CA GLU A 4 1.09 -7.42 30.33
C GLU A 4 2.54 -7.94 30.31
N VAL A 5 2.71 -9.14 29.77
CA VAL A 5 4.04 -9.72 29.56
C VAL A 5 4.64 -8.99 28.36
N GLU A 6 5.49 -7.99 28.64
CA GLU A 6 6.20 -7.29 27.58
C GLU A 6 7.10 -8.29 26.81
N ASP A 7 6.84 -8.43 25.51
CA ASP A 7 7.66 -9.24 24.64
C ASP A 7 8.95 -8.47 24.32
N PHE A 8 10.03 -8.80 25.03
CA PHE A 8 11.37 -8.20 24.87
C PHE A 8 12.13 -8.68 23.63
N ARG A 9 11.50 -9.45 22.73
CA ARG A 9 12.14 -9.85 21.48
C ARG A 9 12.41 -8.62 20.61
N LYS A 10 13.65 -8.47 20.14
CA LYS A 10 13.98 -7.47 19.12
C LYS A 10 13.12 -7.76 17.90
N ARG A 11 12.20 -6.84 17.58
CA ARG A 11 11.46 -6.89 16.31
C ARG A 11 12.47 -6.94 15.16
N PRO A 12 12.22 -7.74 14.12
CA PRO A 12 13.08 -7.73 12.95
C PRO A 12 13.21 -6.28 12.45
N PRO A 13 14.40 -5.87 11.96
CA PRO A 13 14.58 -4.53 11.44
C PRO A 13 13.52 -4.29 10.35
N PRO A 14 12.81 -3.15 10.37
CA PRO A 14 11.80 -2.85 9.36
C PRO A 14 12.45 -2.89 7.98
N GLU A 15 11.77 -3.52 7.02
CA GLU A 15 12.23 -3.58 5.63
C GLU A 15 12.35 -2.15 5.08
N ASP A 16 13.53 -1.79 4.57
CA ASP A 16 13.72 -0.50 3.91
C ASP A 16 13.12 -0.53 2.51
N ILE A 17 11.92 0.05 2.39
CA ILE A 17 11.16 0.15 1.13
C ILE A 17 11.49 1.40 0.33
N GLY A 18 12.40 2.26 0.81
CA GLY A 18 12.72 3.54 0.18
C GLY A 18 11.67 4.63 0.45
N LYS A 19 11.70 5.68 -0.38
CA LYS A 19 10.86 6.87 -0.24
C LYS A 19 9.98 7.06 -1.47
N TRP A 20 8.71 7.38 -1.25
CA TRP A 20 7.82 7.82 -2.31
C TRP A 20 8.43 9.02 -3.05
N PRO A 21 8.36 9.07 -4.40
CA PRO A 21 7.58 8.19 -5.29
C PRO A 21 8.36 6.98 -5.83
N LEU A 22 9.60 6.76 -5.41
CA LEU A 22 10.49 5.72 -5.96
C LEU A 22 10.68 4.55 -4.97
N TRP A 23 9.63 4.22 -4.23
CA TRP A 23 9.64 3.13 -3.26
C TRP A 23 9.46 1.77 -3.96
N ILE A 24 9.88 0.71 -3.29
CA ILE A 24 9.76 -0.66 -3.77
C ILE A 24 8.76 -1.40 -2.89
N VAL A 25 7.76 -2.01 -3.51
CA VAL A 25 6.77 -2.83 -2.80
C VAL A 25 7.43 -4.13 -2.32
N PRO A 26 7.40 -4.45 -1.02
CA PRO A 26 7.88 -5.73 -0.52
C PRO A 26 7.13 -6.91 -1.13
N VAL A 27 7.85 -8.01 -1.37
CA VAL A 27 7.30 -9.22 -2.00
C VAL A 27 6.07 -9.76 -1.25
N ARG A 28 6.05 -9.65 0.08
CA ARG A 28 4.91 -10.07 0.91
C ARG A 28 3.61 -9.29 0.69
N PHE A 29 3.70 -8.06 0.18
CA PHE A 29 2.54 -7.20 -0.05
C PHE A 29 2.17 -7.06 -1.54
N ILE A 30 2.98 -7.60 -2.46
CA ILE A 30 2.82 -7.38 -3.91
C ILE A 30 1.46 -7.85 -4.44
N ASN A 31 0.97 -9.01 -3.99
CA ASN A 31 -0.31 -9.54 -4.46
C ASN A 31 -1.48 -8.64 -4.04
N GLY A 32 -1.45 -8.15 -2.80
CA GLY A 32 -2.45 -7.22 -2.29
C GLY A 32 -2.38 -5.86 -2.98
N TYR A 33 -1.16 -5.39 -3.28
CA TYR A 33 -0.94 -4.17 -4.05
C TYR A 33 -1.53 -4.31 -5.46
N LEU A 34 -1.14 -5.31 -6.23
CA LEU A 34 -1.62 -5.51 -7.61
C LEU A 34 -3.14 -5.68 -7.68
N PHE A 35 -3.74 -6.44 -6.75
CA PHE A 35 -5.19 -6.60 -6.69
C PHE A 35 -5.89 -5.26 -6.49
N LYS A 36 -5.45 -4.46 -5.51
CA LYS A 36 -6.02 -3.13 -5.24
C LYS A 36 -5.77 -2.18 -6.40
N LEU A 37 -4.61 -2.21 -7.03
CA LEU A 37 -4.28 -1.37 -8.17
C LEU A 37 -5.27 -1.61 -9.32
N VAL A 38 -5.47 -2.86 -9.72
CA VAL A 38 -6.44 -3.23 -10.77
C VAL A 38 -7.86 -2.87 -10.35
N PHE A 39 -8.23 -3.17 -9.10
CA PHE A 39 -9.57 -2.89 -8.60
C PHE A 39 -9.89 -1.39 -8.57
N ILE A 40 -8.97 -0.56 -8.09
CA ILE A 40 -9.19 0.88 -7.90
C ILE A 40 -9.01 1.66 -9.20
N LEU A 41 -8.03 1.30 -10.04
CA LEU A 41 -7.72 2.07 -11.25
C LEU A 41 -8.49 1.61 -12.49
N ILE A 42 -8.99 0.38 -12.51
CA ILE A 42 -9.69 -0.19 -13.67
C ILE A 42 -11.12 -0.56 -13.33
N PHE A 43 -11.32 -1.45 -12.36
CA PHE A 43 -12.65 -1.96 -12.06
C PHE A 43 -13.58 -0.86 -11.55
N PHE A 44 -13.11 -0.06 -10.58
CA PHE A 44 -13.91 1.00 -9.98
C PHE A 44 -14.33 2.08 -11.00
N PRO A 45 -13.44 2.63 -11.86
CA PRO A 45 -13.86 3.63 -12.82
C PRO A 45 -14.82 3.09 -13.88
N ILE A 46 -14.57 1.89 -14.40
CA ILE A 46 -15.44 1.27 -15.41
C ILE A 46 -16.81 0.95 -14.81
N PHE A 47 -16.86 0.39 -13.60
CA PHE A 47 -18.11 -0.02 -12.98
C PHE A 47 -18.99 1.18 -12.57
N PHE A 48 -18.40 2.24 -12.02
CA PHE A 48 -19.15 3.39 -11.51
C PHE A 48 -19.39 4.48 -12.55
N PHE A 49 -18.42 4.76 -13.44
CA PHE A 49 -18.54 5.83 -14.43
C PHE A 49 -18.88 5.32 -15.84
N GLY A 50 -18.70 4.02 -16.11
CA GLY A 50 -18.98 3.42 -17.42
C GLY A 50 -17.93 3.70 -18.49
N TYR A 51 -16.83 4.38 -18.15
CA TYR A 51 -15.73 4.68 -19.06
C TYR A 51 -14.38 4.69 -18.32
N MET A 52 -13.29 4.54 -19.08
CA MET A 52 -11.94 4.70 -18.54
C MET A 52 -11.54 6.18 -18.53
N PRO A 53 -10.96 6.70 -17.44
CA PRO A 53 -10.48 8.07 -17.38
C PRO A 53 -9.41 8.34 -18.44
N THR A 54 -9.20 9.62 -18.78
CA THR A 54 -8.09 10.01 -19.67
C THR A 54 -6.75 9.66 -19.03
N LEU A 55 -5.68 9.60 -19.82
CA LEU A 55 -4.35 9.22 -19.32
C LEU A 55 -3.87 10.14 -18.20
N GLU A 56 -4.19 11.44 -18.25
CA GLU A 56 -3.83 12.42 -17.23
C GLU A 56 -4.55 12.13 -15.91
N VAL A 57 -5.86 11.87 -15.97
CA VAL A 57 -6.68 11.56 -14.79
C VAL A 57 -6.28 10.19 -14.22
N PHE A 58 -6.03 9.22 -15.09
CA PHE A 58 -5.53 7.90 -14.70
C PHE A 58 -4.20 7.99 -13.96
N PHE A 59 -3.26 8.80 -14.47
CA PHE A 59 -1.97 9.01 -13.82
C PHE A 59 -2.12 9.71 -12.46
N LEU A 60 -3.01 10.71 -12.36
CA LEU A 60 -3.32 11.36 -11.08
C LEU A 60 -3.88 10.36 -10.06
N TYR A 61 -4.84 9.53 -10.48
CA TYR A 61 -5.42 8.49 -9.62
C TYR A 61 -4.37 7.46 -9.19
N PHE A 62 -3.49 7.06 -10.10
CA PHE A 62 -2.36 6.19 -9.78
C PHE A 62 -1.45 6.82 -8.72
N LEU A 63 -1.06 8.10 -8.85
CA LEU A 63 -0.21 8.76 -7.86
C LEU A 63 -0.88 8.83 -6.48
N ILE A 64 -2.17 9.16 -6.43
CA ILE A 64 -2.93 9.19 -5.17
C ILE A 64 -2.98 7.81 -4.54
N TYR A 65 -3.32 6.79 -5.33
CA TYR A 65 -3.34 5.40 -4.88
C TYR A 65 -1.97 4.94 -4.36
N ASP A 66 -0.91 5.19 -5.12
CA ASP A 66 0.45 4.74 -4.79
C ASP A 66 0.98 5.41 -3.52
N MET A 67 0.70 6.71 -3.34
CA MET A 67 1.02 7.44 -2.12
C MET A 67 0.27 6.87 -0.89
N LEU A 68 -1.01 6.53 -1.04
CA LEU A 68 -1.80 5.96 0.04
C LEU A 68 -1.30 4.56 0.42
N GLU A 69 -0.97 3.71 -0.57
CA GLU A 69 -0.42 2.38 -0.27
C GLU A 69 1.00 2.41 0.26
N TYR A 70 1.85 3.36 -0.17
CA TYR A 70 3.15 3.57 0.45
C TYR A 70 3.00 3.81 1.96
N ASN A 71 2.13 4.74 2.35
CA ASN A 71 1.90 5.07 3.76
C ASN A 71 1.28 3.90 4.53
N ASN A 72 0.35 3.16 3.92
CA ASN A 72 -0.29 2.02 4.55
C ASN A 72 0.70 0.86 4.76
N ILE A 73 1.48 0.50 3.74
CA ILE A 73 2.51 -0.54 3.84
C ILE A 73 3.57 -0.14 4.85
N LYS A 74 4.06 1.10 4.80
CA LYS A 74 5.03 1.61 5.78
C LYS A 74 4.52 1.43 7.21
N ARG A 75 3.27 1.84 7.47
CA ARG A 75 2.66 1.66 8.80
C ARG A 75 2.58 0.19 9.21
N ARG A 76 2.20 -0.70 8.29
CA ARG A 76 2.12 -2.14 8.58
C ARG A 76 3.49 -2.74 8.90
N ILE A 77 4.54 -2.29 8.22
CA ILE A 77 5.93 -2.67 8.51
C ILE A 77 6.34 -2.18 9.91
N ASP A 78 6.02 -0.92 10.23
CA ASP A 78 6.31 -0.32 11.55
C ASP A 78 5.55 -1.06 12.68
N ASP A 79 4.33 -1.53 12.39
CA ASP A 79 3.50 -2.35 13.28
C ASP A 79 4.03 -3.79 13.44
N GLY A 80 5.00 -4.21 12.62
CA GLY A 80 5.61 -5.54 12.66
C GLY A 80 4.84 -6.64 11.92
N GLN A 81 3.93 -6.27 11.01
CA GLN A 81 3.32 -7.20 10.05
C GLN A 81 4.25 -7.47 8.88
#